data_AF-A0A928SFU2-F1
#
_entry.id   AF-A0A928SFU2-F1
#
_cell.length_a   1.000
_cell.length_b   1.000
_cell.length_c   1.000
_cell.angle_alpha   90.00
_cell.angle_beta   90.00
_cell.angle_gamma   90.00
#
_symmetry.space_group_name_H-M   'P 1'
#
loop_
_entity.id
_entity.type
_entity.pdbx_description
1 polymer ?
#
loop_
_entity_poly.entity_id
_entity_poly.type
_entity_poly.pdbx_seq_one_letter_code
_entity_poly.pdbx_strand_id
1 'polypeptide(L)'
;MAEASLFDSLRRSKEDGGSTYLENYFTKIVVHLFKTSPEILFTWLKYIQFIDDSSQYVHVEVLSERPCEGGRIDIQLELIDSSRNRDLIFLESKINSREHNDQLHKYAKHLSSQLGFRNKFLLYVTRDRDEKDEEKILEGIINPPKFVPIRWHTLQEVLQNQPKNPLLDEIIIFMERNGMGDRNKLTKEVERINLSGANLSGATLSGVDLSRTNLSSVNLTNANLSGTNLIEANLRAADLRRANLSGANLSGADLRESDGREAKLNGVNLSSAYLAGIDLRGANLSGANLFKADLRRLRYDHTTLWPEGFSPPVDAQIL
;
A
#
# COMPACT_ATOMS: atom_id res chain seq x y z
N MET A 1 11.14 29.91 7.25
CA MET A 1 12.39 29.11 7.23
C MET A 1 12.13 27.60 7.23
N ALA A 2 11.17 27.06 7.99
CA ALA A 2 10.83 25.63 7.97
C ALA A 2 10.21 25.13 6.63
N GLU A 3 9.35 25.94 6.00
CA GLU A 3 8.70 25.60 4.72
C GLU A 3 9.68 25.46 3.56
N ALA A 4 10.62 26.39 3.39
CA ALA A 4 11.62 26.34 2.31
C ALA A 4 12.51 25.09 2.41
N SER A 5 12.91 24.69 3.63
CA SER A 5 13.69 23.48 3.87
C SER A 5 12.91 22.21 3.53
N LEU A 6 11.61 22.18 3.81
CA LEU A 6 10.74 21.06 3.48
C LEU A 6 10.57 20.92 1.96
N PHE A 7 10.38 22.03 1.25
CA PHE A 7 10.23 22.05 -0.20
C PHE A 7 11.53 21.66 -0.95
N ASP A 8 12.69 22.02 -0.41
CA ASP A 8 13.97 21.55 -0.94
C ASP A 8 14.19 20.04 -0.70
N SER A 9 13.78 19.51 0.46
CA SER A 9 13.81 18.06 0.71
C SER A 9 12.87 17.28 -0.22
N LEU A 10 11.69 17.83 -0.49
CA LEU A 10 10.69 17.26 -1.39
C LEU A 10 11.17 17.18 -2.86
N ARG A 11 11.86 18.22 -3.34
CA ARG A 11 12.43 18.25 -4.71
C ARG A 11 13.60 17.28 -4.90
N ARG A 12 14.42 17.04 -3.86
CA ARG A 12 15.58 16.13 -3.91
C ARG A 12 15.19 14.65 -3.96
N SER A 13 14.00 14.28 -3.49
CA SER A 13 13.52 12.87 -3.54
C SER A 13 13.41 12.30 -4.96
N LYS A 14 13.37 13.17 -5.98
CA LYS A 14 13.34 12.83 -7.41
C LYS A 14 14.67 12.24 -7.92
N GLU A 15 15.77 12.45 -7.19
CA GLU A 15 17.11 12.00 -7.60
C GLU A 15 17.40 10.55 -7.15
N ASP A 16 16.73 10.05 -6.11
CA ASP A 16 16.87 8.65 -5.65
C ASP A 16 15.85 7.74 -6.36
N GLY A 17 15.98 7.67 -7.69
CA GLY A 17 15.37 6.62 -8.49
C GLY A 17 16.00 5.27 -8.17
N GLY A 18 15.42 4.51 -7.24
CA GLY A 18 15.69 3.07 -7.08
C GLY A 18 15.78 2.62 -5.63
N SER A 19 14.89 1.71 -5.25
CA SER A 19 14.87 0.95 -3.99
C SER A 19 15.08 1.80 -2.74
N THR A 20 14.01 2.01 -1.96
CA THR A 20 14.16 2.67 -0.67
C THR A 20 15.09 1.81 0.24
N TYR A 21 15.78 2.45 1.18
CA TYR A 21 16.81 1.79 1.98
C TYR A 21 16.28 0.59 2.79
N LEU A 22 15.03 0.65 3.26
CA LEU A 22 14.31 -0.45 3.89
C LEU A 22 13.93 -1.58 2.92
N GLU A 23 13.68 -1.29 1.64
CA GLU A 23 13.34 -2.30 0.64
C GLU A 23 14.45 -3.36 0.52
N ASN A 24 15.72 -2.95 0.66
CA ASN A 24 16.88 -3.86 0.68
C ASN A 24 16.87 -4.82 1.88
N TYR A 25 16.17 -4.49 2.95
CA TYR A 25 16.03 -5.30 4.16
C TYR A 25 14.64 -5.92 4.32
N PHE A 26 13.73 -5.71 3.37
CA PHE A 26 12.32 -6.07 3.48
C PHE A 26 12.10 -7.53 3.86
N THR A 27 12.78 -8.45 3.17
CA THR A 27 12.81 -9.88 3.49
C THR A 27 13.12 -10.15 4.97
N LYS A 28 14.19 -9.53 5.49
CA LYS A 28 14.63 -9.75 6.87
C LYS A 28 13.67 -9.15 7.89
N ILE A 29 13.06 -8.02 7.54
CA ILE A 29 12.04 -7.36 8.35
C ILE A 29 10.81 -8.26 8.46
N VAL A 30 10.27 -8.76 7.34
CA VAL A 30 9.09 -9.63 7.33
C VAL A 30 9.33 -10.89 8.17
N VAL A 31 10.48 -11.54 8.00
CA VAL A 31 10.86 -12.72 8.79
C VAL A 31 10.93 -12.38 10.29
N HIS A 32 11.53 -11.24 10.65
CA HIS A 32 11.60 -10.81 12.05
C HIS A 32 10.21 -10.60 12.65
N LEU A 33 9.35 -9.83 11.97
CA LEU A 33 8.00 -9.52 12.44
C LEU A 33 7.16 -10.79 12.66
N PHE A 34 7.32 -11.80 11.80
CA PHE A 34 6.62 -13.08 11.92
C PHE A 34 7.12 -13.94 13.10
N LYS A 35 8.33 -13.69 13.61
CA LYS A 35 8.91 -14.40 14.75
C LYS A 35 8.65 -13.71 16.08
N THR A 36 8.66 -12.37 16.12
CA THR A 36 8.71 -11.63 17.39
C THR A 36 7.41 -10.98 17.80
N SER A 37 6.42 -10.83 16.89
CA SER A 37 5.20 -10.12 17.24
C SER A 37 3.92 -10.69 16.61
N PRO A 38 3.18 -11.50 17.38
CA PRO A 38 1.86 -12.00 16.99
C PRO A 38 0.84 -10.88 16.75
N GLU A 39 0.88 -9.81 17.54
CA GLU A 39 -0.01 -8.65 17.42
C GLU A 39 0.20 -7.90 16.10
N ILE A 40 1.46 -7.77 15.70
CA ILE A 40 1.89 -7.20 14.42
C ILE A 40 1.45 -8.08 13.26
N LEU A 41 1.67 -9.39 13.38
CA LEU A 41 1.23 -10.36 12.39
C LEU A 41 -0.28 -10.23 12.17
N PHE A 42 -1.09 -10.26 13.22
CA PHE A 42 -2.55 -10.13 13.09
C PHE A 42 -2.99 -8.79 12.53
N THR A 43 -2.37 -7.69 12.96
CA THR A 43 -2.67 -6.35 12.43
C THR A 43 -2.41 -6.30 10.93
N TRP A 44 -1.28 -6.86 10.48
CA TRP A 44 -0.92 -6.88 9.07
C TRP A 44 -1.79 -7.83 8.25
N LEU A 45 -2.07 -9.02 8.77
CA LEU A 45 -2.97 -9.99 8.14
C LEU A 45 -4.38 -9.43 7.98
N LYS A 46 -4.90 -8.65 8.94
CA LYS A 46 -6.16 -7.91 8.79
C LYS A 46 -6.07 -6.84 7.71
N TYR A 47 -4.97 -6.08 7.69
CA TYR A 47 -4.77 -4.99 6.73
C TYR A 47 -4.77 -5.49 5.29
N ILE A 48 -4.10 -6.60 5.02
CA ILE A 48 -4.09 -7.24 3.68
C ILE A 48 -5.38 -8.03 3.39
N GLN A 49 -6.41 -7.90 4.24
CA GLN A 49 -7.70 -8.61 4.15
C GLN A 49 -7.57 -10.13 4.12
N PHE A 50 -6.49 -10.67 4.69
CA PHE A 50 -6.24 -12.10 4.76
C PHE A 50 -7.07 -12.79 5.85
N ILE A 51 -7.27 -12.08 6.97
CA ILE A 51 -8.20 -12.47 8.04
C ILE A 51 -9.20 -11.32 8.23
N ASP A 52 -10.45 -11.67 8.50
CA ASP A 52 -11.50 -10.69 8.77
C ASP A 52 -11.46 -10.21 10.23
N ASP A 53 -12.17 -9.12 10.53
CA ASP A 53 -12.28 -8.62 11.90
C ASP A 53 -12.98 -9.60 12.85
N SER A 54 -13.73 -10.57 12.31
CA SER A 54 -14.34 -11.67 13.06
C SER A 54 -13.38 -12.82 13.36
N SER A 55 -12.16 -12.80 12.83
CA SER A 55 -11.19 -13.89 13.00
C SER A 55 -10.64 -13.88 14.43
N GLN A 56 -11.08 -14.85 15.24
CA GLN A 56 -10.75 -14.96 16.67
C GLN A 56 -9.47 -15.77 16.90
N TYR A 57 -8.39 -15.47 16.18
CA TYR A 57 -7.10 -16.10 16.49
C TYR A 57 -6.62 -15.62 17.86
N VAL A 58 -6.26 -16.58 18.72
CA VAL A 58 -5.84 -16.33 20.10
C VAL A 58 -4.41 -16.77 20.36
N HIS A 59 -3.82 -17.54 19.44
CA HIS A 59 -2.45 -18.04 19.58
C HIS A 59 -1.74 -18.18 18.22
N VAL A 60 -0.42 -17.96 18.25
CA VAL A 60 0.51 -18.16 17.12
C VAL A 60 1.70 -18.96 17.63
N GLU A 61 2.04 -20.04 16.94
CA GLU A 61 3.22 -20.86 17.23
C GLU A 61 4.14 -20.92 16.01
N VAL A 62 5.44 -20.66 16.21
CA VAL A 62 6.47 -20.84 15.18
C VAL A 62 6.96 -22.28 15.24
N LEU A 63 6.57 -23.11 14.27
CA LEU A 63 6.81 -24.55 14.31
C LEU A 63 8.19 -24.96 13.79
N SER A 64 8.69 -24.31 12.72
CA SER A 64 10.02 -24.62 12.17
C SER A 64 10.54 -23.54 11.21
N GLU A 65 11.86 -23.56 10.97
CA GLU A 65 12.53 -22.72 9.95
C GLU A 65 13.02 -23.52 8.73
N ARG A 66 12.72 -24.84 8.62
CA ARG A 66 13.10 -25.74 7.50
C ARG A 66 12.27 -27.05 7.47
N PRO A 67 11.04 -27.06 6.93
CA PRO A 67 10.12 -28.19 7.02
C PRO A 67 10.32 -29.27 5.93
N CYS A 68 11.18 -29.04 4.92
CA CYS A 68 11.43 -30.00 3.83
C CYS A 68 12.91 -30.33 3.73
N GLU A 69 13.28 -31.60 3.56
CA GLU A 69 14.66 -31.98 3.22
C GLU A 69 15.10 -31.27 1.92
N GLY A 70 16.13 -30.43 2.02
CA GLY A 70 16.61 -29.59 0.91
C GLY A 70 15.74 -28.37 0.57
N GLY A 71 14.59 -28.18 1.22
CA GLY A 71 13.74 -26.98 1.10
C GLY A 71 14.06 -25.94 2.16
N ARG A 72 13.94 -24.65 1.79
CA ARG A 72 14.27 -23.49 2.64
C ARG A 72 13.03 -22.62 2.84
N ILE A 73 12.02 -23.11 3.55
CA ILE A 73 10.92 -22.23 3.98
C ILE A 73 11.44 -21.42 5.15
N ASP A 74 11.33 -20.09 5.10
CA ASP A 74 11.90 -19.24 6.13
C ASP A 74 11.15 -19.34 7.45
N ILE A 75 9.82 -19.48 7.42
CA ILE A 75 8.98 -19.63 8.62
C ILE A 75 7.76 -20.51 8.34
N GLN A 76 7.52 -21.46 9.25
CA GLN A 76 6.24 -22.16 9.41
C GLN A 76 5.52 -21.67 10.66
N LEU A 77 4.28 -21.23 10.51
CA LEU A 77 3.43 -20.78 11.62
C LEU A 77 2.15 -21.59 11.71
N GLU A 78 1.73 -21.89 12.92
CA GLU A 78 0.39 -22.36 13.25
C GLU A 78 -0.41 -21.23 13.90
N LEU A 79 -1.60 -20.97 13.37
CA LEU A 79 -2.58 -20.06 13.95
C LEU A 79 -3.70 -20.87 14.59
N ILE A 80 -4.04 -20.57 15.84
CA ILE A 80 -5.10 -21.26 16.58
C ILE A 80 -6.19 -20.25 16.96
N ASP A 81 -7.44 -20.56 16.58
CA ASP A 81 -8.60 -19.75 16.96
C ASP A 81 -9.20 -20.14 18.32
N SER A 82 -10.10 -19.30 18.85
CA SER A 82 -10.81 -19.51 20.12
C SER A 82 -11.56 -20.84 20.19
N SER A 83 -11.93 -21.41 19.03
CA SER A 83 -12.59 -22.70 18.88
C SER A 83 -11.60 -23.87 18.67
N ARG A 84 -10.30 -23.62 18.83
CA ARG A 84 -9.19 -24.56 18.60
C ARG A 84 -9.07 -25.06 17.16
N ASN A 85 -9.63 -24.37 16.18
CA ASN A 85 -9.31 -24.64 14.79
C ASN A 85 -7.89 -24.17 14.50
N ARG A 86 -7.17 -24.94 13.69
CA ARG A 86 -5.77 -24.70 13.36
C ARG A 86 -5.65 -24.33 11.89
N ASP A 87 -4.95 -23.26 11.59
CA ASP A 87 -4.56 -22.88 10.24
C ASP A 87 -3.03 -22.88 10.13
N LEU A 88 -2.52 -23.27 8.96
CA LEU A 88 -1.08 -23.41 8.73
C LEU A 88 -0.59 -22.41 7.69
N ILE A 89 0.50 -21.71 8.02
CA ILE A 89 1.14 -20.71 7.16
C ILE A 89 2.57 -21.12 6.87
N PHE A 90 2.96 -21.10 5.60
CA PHE A 90 4.36 -21.06 5.18
C PHE A 90 4.69 -19.69 4.62
N LEU A 91 5.82 -19.12 5.02
CA LEU A 91 6.38 -17.88 4.47
C LEU A 91 7.65 -18.20 3.66
N GLU A 92 7.67 -17.78 2.40
CA GLU A 92 8.88 -17.72 1.58
C GLU A 92 9.33 -16.27 1.39
N SER A 93 10.56 -15.95 1.79
CA SER A 93 10.99 -14.55 1.90
C SER A 93 12.02 -14.10 0.85
N LYS A 94 12.55 -15.01 0.01
CA LYS A 94 13.48 -14.66 -1.07
C LYS A 94 12.78 -13.96 -2.23
N ILE A 95 13.44 -12.95 -2.82
CA ILE A 95 12.95 -12.12 -3.94
C ILE A 95 13.66 -12.45 -5.28
N ASN A 96 14.29 -13.62 -5.45
CA ASN A 96 15.09 -13.92 -6.67
C ASN A 96 14.33 -14.70 -7.75
N SER A 97 14.25 -14.17 -8.97
CA SER A 97 13.33 -14.64 -10.04
C SER A 97 13.61 -16.02 -10.65
N ARG A 98 14.84 -16.56 -10.61
CA ARG A 98 15.22 -17.75 -11.39
C ARG A 98 14.83 -19.11 -10.80
N GLU A 99 14.54 -19.21 -9.50
CA GLU A 99 14.26 -20.48 -8.79
C GLU A 99 12.82 -20.58 -8.24
N HIS A 100 11.95 -19.63 -8.59
CA HIS A 100 10.82 -19.25 -7.75
C HIS A 100 9.55 -20.14 -7.89
N ASN A 101 9.12 -20.43 -9.11
CA ASN A 101 7.82 -21.11 -9.31
C ASN A 101 7.89 -22.59 -8.91
N ASP A 102 8.98 -23.28 -9.25
CA ASP A 102 9.18 -24.68 -8.88
C ASP A 102 9.29 -24.84 -7.36
N GLN A 103 9.91 -23.87 -6.68
CA GLN A 103 10.06 -23.89 -5.23
C GLN A 103 8.73 -23.62 -4.53
N LEU A 104 7.98 -22.60 -4.98
CA LEU A 104 6.62 -22.34 -4.49
C LEU A 104 5.68 -23.52 -4.77
N HIS A 105 5.83 -24.20 -5.91
CA HIS A 105 5.07 -25.41 -6.22
C HIS A 105 5.39 -26.55 -5.24
N LYS A 106 6.68 -26.79 -4.94
CA LYS A 106 7.09 -27.78 -3.92
C LYS A 106 6.48 -27.47 -2.56
N TYR A 107 6.50 -26.21 -2.15
CA TYR A 107 5.90 -25.78 -0.88
C TYR A 107 4.40 -25.93 -0.87
N ALA A 108 3.73 -25.53 -1.96
CA ALA A 108 2.30 -25.69 -2.09
C ALA A 108 1.89 -27.17 -2.00
N LYS A 109 2.65 -28.08 -2.62
CA LYS A 109 2.42 -29.52 -2.55
C LYS A 109 2.60 -30.06 -1.13
N HIS A 110 3.69 -29.68 -0.46
CA HIS A 110 3.96 -30.12 0.92
C HIS A 110 2.93 -29.57 1.91
N LEU A 111 2.52 -28.32 1.73
CA LEU A 111 1.51 -27.68 2.56
C LEU A 111 0.14 -28.36 2.36
N SER A 112 -0.20 -28.70 1.11
CA SER A 112 -1.43 -29.42 0.77
C SER A 112 -1.49 -30.81 1.41
N SER A 113 -0.35 -31.50 1.59
CA SER A 113 -0.33 -32.82 2.23
C SER A 113 -0.51 -32.78 3.75
N GLN A 114 -0.44 -31.62 4.40
CA GLN A 114 -0.59 -31.51 5.85
C GLN A 114 -2.04 -31.79 6.28
N LEU A 115 -2.23 -32.65 7.28
CA LEU A 115 -3.55 -33.01 7.80
C LEU A 115 -3.84 -32.27 9.12
N GLY A 116 -5.12 -32.08 9.44
CA GLY A 116 -5.54 -31.51 10.72
C GLY A 116 -5.53 -29.98 10.80
N PHE A 117 -5.41 -29.29 9.65
CA PHE A 117 -5.53 -27.84 9.51
C PHE A 117 -6.74 -27.49 8.64
N ARG A 118 -7.50 -26.47 9.05
CA ARG A 118 -8.71 -25.97 8.38
C ARG A 118 -8.34 -25.22 7.10
N ASN A 119 -7.43 -24.26 7.19
CA ASN A 119 -6.86 -23.55 6.06
C ASN A 119 -5.35 -23.71 6.00
N LYS A 120 -4.81 -23.53 4.79
CA LYS A 120 -3.41 -23.60 4.45
C LYS A 120 -3.06 -22.40 3.59
N PHE A 121 -2.01 -21.68 3.96
CA PHE A 121 -1.62 -20.46 3.27
C PHE A 121 -0.14 -20.46 2.93
N LEU A 122 0.18 -20.02 1.71
CA LEU A 122 1.54 -19.82 1.24
C LEU A 122 1.75 -18.34 0.97
N LEU A 123 2.45 -17.69 1.89
CA LEU A 123 2.83 -16.29 1.82
C LEU A 123 4.19 -16.18 1.13
N TYR A 124 4.35 -15.21 0.23
CA TYR A 124 5.60 -15.01 -0.48
C TYR A 124 5.95 -13.53 -0.63
N VAL A 125 7.20 -13.17 -0.33
CA VAL A 125 7.71 -11.80 -0.47
C VAL A 125 8.00 -11.51 -1.94
N THR A 126 7.39 -10.47 -2.50
CA THR A 126 7.61 -10.05 -3.88
C THR A 126 7.70 -8.53 -4.05
N ARG A 127 8.31 -8.10 -5.16
CA ARG A 127 8.30 -6.71 -5.62
C ARG A 127 7.05 -6.43 -6.44
N ASP A 128 6.63 -5.17 -6.48
CA ASP A 128 5.37 -4.74 -7.09
C ASP A 128 5.24 -5.09 -8.58
N ARG A 129 6.36 -5.30 -9.29
CA ARG A 129 6.40 -5.65 -10.72
C ARG A 129 6.73 -7.12 -11.00
N ASP A 130 6.93 -7.93 -9.97
CA ASP A 130 7.31 -9.34 -10.07
C ASP A 130 6.13 -10.25 -9.68
N GLU A 131 5.00 -10.12 -10.39
CA GLU A 131 3.83 -11.00 -10.19
C GLU A 131 4.16 -12.46 -10.53
N LYS A 132 3.60 -13.39 -9.75
CA LYS A 132 3.79 -14.83 -9.95
C LYS A 132 2.59 -15.41 -10.67
N ASP A 133 2.88 -16.36 -11.56
CA ASP A 133 1.85 -17.18 -12.21
C ASP A 133 1.35 -18.24 -11.22
N GLU A 134 0.42 -17.84 -10.35
CA GLU A 134 -0.14 -18.69 -9.29
C GLU A 134 -0.86 -19.91 -9.86
N GLU A 135 -1.47 -19.79 -11.04
CA GLU A 135 -2.16 -20.89 -11.73
C GLU A 135 -1.16 -22.01 -12.08
N LYS A 136 -0.03 -21.64 -12.70
CA LYS A 136 1.04 -22.59 -13.01
C LYS A 136 1.67 -23.19 -11.76
N ILE A 137 1.82 -22.40 -10.69
CA ILE A 137 2.40 -22.88 -9.43
C ILE A 137 1.47 -23.91 -8.76
N LEU A 138 0.16 -23.78 -8.90
CA LEU A 138 -0.83 -24.65 -8.26
C LEU A 138 -1.22 -25.87 -9.10
N GLU A 139 -0.72 -25.98 -10.33
CA GLU A 139 -1.07 -27.03 -11.27
C GLU A 139 -0.86 -28.44 -10.68
N GLY A 140 -1.89 -29.28 -10.71
CA GLY A 140 -1.81 -30.68 -10.24
C GLY A 140 -1.80 -30.86 -8.71
N ILE A 141 -1.99 -29.80 -7.92
CA ILE A 141 -2.07 -29.88 -6.46
C ILE A 141 -3.52 -30.09 -6.01
N ILE A 142 -3.78 -31.17 -5.27
CA ILE A 142 -5.11 -31.47 -4.70
C ILE A 142 -5.29 -30.68 -3.41
N ASN A 143 -6.40 -29.93 -3.27
CA ASN A 143 -6.68 -29.01 -2.16
C ASN A 143 -5.55 -27.97 -1.96
N PRO A 144 -5.29 -27.12 -2.98
CA PRO A 144 -4.17 -26.20 -2.96
C PRO A 144 -4.29 -25.18 -1.82
N PRO A 145 -3.15 -24.70 -1.28
CA PRO A 145 -3.17 -23.62 -0.32
C PRO A 145 -3.55 -22.30 -0.99
N LYS A 146 -3.99 -21.34 -0.18
CA LYS A 146 -4.24 -19.97 -0.62
C LYS A 146 -2.91 -19.22 -0.72
N PHE A 147 -2.66 -18.59 -1.86
CA PHE A 147 -1.47 -17.78 -2.10
C PHE A 147 -1.69 -16.34 -1.67
N VAL A 148 -0.66 -15.72 -1.07
CA VAL A 148 -0.74 -14.33 -0.61
C VAL A 148 0.58 -13.61 -0.87
N PRO A 149 0.61 -12.63 -1.78
CA PRO A 149 1.78 -11.80 -2.00
C PRO A 149 1.98 -10.82 -0.84
N ILE A 150 3.21 -10.79 -0.32
CA ILE A 150 3.70 -9.79 0.61
C ILE A 150 4.50 -8.76 -0.18
N ARG A 151 4.02 -7.52 -0.22
CA ARG A 151 4.64 -6.43 -0.98
C ARG A 151 5.15 -5.32 -0.07
N TRP A 152 6.23 -4.67 -0.50
CA TRP A 152 6.85 -3.58 0.25
C TRP A 152 5.88 -2.41 0.45
N HIS A 153 5.13 -2.02 -0.59
CA HIS A 153 4.17 -0.93 -0.48
C HIS A 153 3.11 -1.19 0.59
N THR A 154 2.63 -2.43 0.71
CA THR A 154 1.60 -2.80 1.69
C THR A 154 2.12 -2.71 3.13
N LEU A 155 3.37 -3.14 3.39
CA LEU A 155 3.99 -2.94 4.70
C LEU A 155 4.19 -1.44 4.97
N GLN A 156 4.64 -0.68 3.97
CA GLN A 156 4.84 0.75 4.10
C GLN A 156 3.54 1.50 4.44
N GLU A 157 2.43 1.16 3.82
CA GLU A 157 1.11 1.74 4.13
C GLU A 157 0.69 1.49 5.58
N VAL A 158 0.93 0.28 6.11
CA VAL A 158 0.67 -0.02 7.53
C VAL A 158 1.56 0.80 8.44
N LEU A 159 2.84 0.96 8.08
CA LEU A 159 3.77 1.74 8.86
C LEU A 159 3.36 3.22 8.96
N GLN A 160 2.75 3.75 7.90
CA GLN A 160 2.36 5.17 7.78
C GLN A 160 0.99 5.51 8.35
N ASN A 161 0.05 4.56 8.39
CA ASN A 161 -1.35 4.83 8.77
C ASN A 161 -1.61 4.79 10.29
N GLN A 162 -0.59 4.59 11.14
CA GLN A 162 -0.77 4.49 12.60
C GLN A 162 -0.02 5.61 13.36
N PRO A 163 -0.73 6.52 14.07
CA PRO A 163 -0.09 7.50 14.94
C PRO A 163 0.53 6.79 16.15
N LYS A 164 1.87 6.83 16.26
CA LYS A 164 2.71 5.99 17.14
C LYS A 164 2.57 4.52 16.78
N ASN A 165 3.48 4.05 15.95
CA ASN A 165 3.43 2.69 15.44
C ASN A 165 4.41 1.77 16.21
N PRO A 166 3.93 0.86 17.08
CA PRO A 166 4.78 -0.12 17.75
C PRO A 166 5.52 -1.02 16.74
N LEU A 167 4.96 -1.23 15.54
CA LEU A 167 5.65 -1.92 14.43
C LEU A 167 6.90 -1.18 14.01
N LEU A 168 6.81 0.14 13.87
CA LEU A 168 7.96 0.95 13.45
C LEU A 168 9.06 0.90 14.52
N ASP A 169 8.69 1.02 15.79
CA ASP A 169 9.64 0.88 16.89
C ASP A 169 10.33 -0.49 16.88
N GLU A 170 9.58 -1.59 16.69
CA GLU A 170 10.14 -2.94 16.60
C GLU A 170 11.08 -3.12 15.40
N ILE A 171 10.72 -2.58 14.23
CA ILE A 171 11.58 -2.60 13.03
C ILE A 171 12.87 -1.82 13.28
N ILE A 172 12.77 -0.63 13.88
CA ILE A 172 13.92 0.20 14.22
C ILE A 172 14.85 -0.57 15.17
N ILE A 173 14.31 -1.12 16.26
CA ILE A 173 15.07 -1.90 17.26
C ILE A 173 15.75 -3.10 16.59
N PHE A 174 15.03 -3.83 15.75
CA PHE A 174 15.57 -4.96 15.00
C PHE A 174 16.73 -4.55 14.10
N MET A 175 16.56 -3.48 13.32
CA MET A 175 17.57 -3.04 12.38
C MET A 175 18.81 -2.48 13.07
N GLU A 176 18.64 -1.71 14.15
CA GLU A 176 19.74 -1.21 14.99
C GLU A 176 20.56 -2.37 15.57
N ARG A 177 19.89 -3.37 16.17
CA ARG A 177 20.55 -4.55 16.76
C ARG A 177 21.36 -5.35 15.74
N ASN A 178 20.99 -5.29 14.46
CA ASN A 178 21.65 -6.03 13.40
C ASN A 178 22.55 -5.16 12.51
N GLY A 179 22.83 -3.91 12.90
CA GLY A 179 23.68 -3.00 12.13
C GLY A 179 23.14 -2.69 10.73
N MET A 180 21.84 -2.78 10.53
CA MET A 180 21.16 -2.61 9.23
C MET A 180 20.75 -1.15 8.97
N GLY A 181 21.11 -0.21 9.85
CA GLY A 181 20.96 1.22 9.65
C GLY A 181 20.93 2.06 10.90
N ASP A 182 20.89 3.38 10.71
CA ASP A 182 20.68 4.35 11.78
C ASP A 182 19.19 4.70 11.88
N ARG A 183 18.71 4.78 13.12
CA ARG A 183 17.36 5.21 13.51
C ARG A 183 16.88 6.39 12.70
N ASN A 184 17.69 7.44 12.59
CA ASN A 184 17.30 8.68 11.93
C ASN A 184 16.96 8.48 10.45
N LYS A 185 17.65 7.56 9.76
CA LYS A 185 17.40 7.25 8.36
C LYS A 185 16.11 6.44 8.20
N LEU A 186 15.91 5.47 9.07
CA LEU A 186 14.73 4.59 9.09
C LEU A 186 13.45 5.35 9.45
N THR A 187 13.52 6.18 10.48
CA THR A 187 12.43 7.06 10.89
C THR A 187 12.06 8.02 9.76
N LYS A 188 13.02 8.68 9.10
CA LYS A 188 12.73 9.56 7.96
C LYS A 188 12.14 8.85 6.73
N GLU A 189 12.50 7.58 6.51
CA GLU A 189 11.98 6.79 5.39
C GLU A 189 10.53 6.34 5.62
N VAL A 190 10.19 6.03 6.87
CA VAL A 190 8.84 5.61 7.26
C VAL A 190 7.93 6.82 7.53
N GLU A 191 8.46 7.86 8.17
CA GLU A 191 7.84 9.18 8.27
C GLU A 191 7.93 9.91 6.91
N ARG A 192 7.31 9.34 5.88
CA ARG A 192 6.93 10.15 4.72
C ARG A 192 6.08 11.31 5.22
N ILE A 193 6.26 12.44 4.56
CA ILE A 193 5.90 13.75 5.08
C ILE A 193 4.41 13.77 5.44
N ASN A 194 4.13 14.02 6.71
CA ASN A 194 2.76 14.24 7.18
C ASN A 194 2.44 15.72 7.05
N LEU A 195 1.59 16.05 6.07
CA LEU A 195 1.04 17.39 5.81
C LEU A 195 -0.46 17.42 6.11
N SER A 196 -0.94 16.47 6.92
CA SER A 196 -2.35 16.43 7.32
C SER A 196 -2.74 17.74 8.00
N GLY A 197 -3.85 18.32 7.56
CA GLY A 197 -4.35 19.61 8.05
C GLY A 197 -3.47 20.82 7.75
N ALA A 198 -2.36 20.66 7.02
CA ALA A 198 -1.47 21.77 6.70
C ALA A 198 -2.16 22.79 5.79
N ASN A 199 -1.80 24.07 5.95
CA ASN A 199 -2.25 25.10 5.02
C ASN A 199 -1.20 25.33 3.93
N LEU A 200 -1.49 24.83 2.73
CA LEU A 200 -0.68 24.94 1.52
C LEU A 200 -1.42 25.73 0.43
N SER A 201 -2.38 26.59 0.81
CA SER A 201 -3.14 27.39 -0.14
C SER A 201 -2.21 28.26 -0.99
N GLY A 202 -2.35 28.20 -2.32
CA GLY A 202 -1.50 28.95 -3.24
C GLY A 202 -0.05 28.45 -3.36
N ALA A 203 0.30 27.32 -2.73
CA ALA A 203 1.65 26.77 -2.79
C ALA A 203 2.04 26.37 -4.24
N THR A 204 3.33 26.49 -4.56
CA THR A 204 3.88 26.02 -5.84
C THR A 204 4.60 24.68 -5.65
N LEU A 205 3.93 23.60 -6.04
CA LEU A 205 4.31 22.20 -5.85
C LEU A 205 4.49 21.45 -7.17
N SER A 206 4.52 22.17 -8.30
CA SER A 206 4.63 21.60 -9.64
C SER A 206 5.82 20.64 -9.75
N GLY A 207 5.57 19.42 -10.22
CA GLY A 207 6.59 18.41 -10.48
C GLY A 207 7.26 17.81 -9.25
N VAL A 208 6.79 18.15 -8.04
CA VAL A 208 7.26 17.58 -6.77
C VAL A 208 6.80 16.12 -6.65
N ASP A 209 7.57 15.29 -5.93
CA ASP A 209 7.13 13.97 -5.53
C ASP A 209 6.47 14.03 -4.14
N LEU A 210 5.16 13.82 -4.13
CA LEU A 210 4.29 13.67 -2.96
C LEU A 210 3.64 12.28 -2.92
N SER A 211 4.23 11.28 -3.60
CA SER A 211 3.74 9.91 -3.58
C SER A 211 3.68 9.39 -2.14
N ARG A 212 2.57 8.73 -1.80
CA ARG A 212 2.30 8.14 -0.47
C ARG A 212 2.43 9.15 0.69
N THR A 213 2.25 10.45 0.42
CA THR A 213 2.27 11.51 1.44
C THR A 213 0.90 11.57 2.12
N ASN A 214 0.88 11.79 3.44
CA ASN A 214 -0.36 12.07 4.15
C ASN A 214 -0.71 13.56 3.99
N LEU A 215 -1.70 13.83 3.14
CA LEU A 215 -2.28 15.15 2.84
C LEU A 215 -3.75 15.20 3.28
N SER A 216 -4.18 14.36 4.22
CA SER A 216 -5.57 14.34 4.67
C SER A 216 -5.96 15.68 5.29
N SER A 217 -7.14 16.20 4.94
CA SER A 217 -7.63 17.52 5.40
C SER A 217 -6.70 18.70 5.07
N VAL A 218 -5.73 18.54 4.17
CA VAL A 218 -4.84 19.63 3.76
C VAL A 218 -5.64 20.71 3.02
N ASN A 219 -5.25 21.98 3.19
CA ASN A 219 -5.73 23.06 2.35
C ASN A 219 -4.77 23.30 1.18
N LEU A 220 -5.17 22.92 -0.03
CA LEU A 220 -4.44 23.13 -1.29
C LEU A 220 -5.20 24.10 -2.21
N THR A 221 -6.09 24.93 -1.67
CA THR A 221 -6.87 25.89 -2.46
C THR A 221 -5.95 26.78 -3.30
N ASN A 222 -6.22 26.92 -4.60
CA ASN A 222 -5.40 27.67 -5.57
C ASN A 222 -3.94 27.19 -5.71
N ALA A 223 -3.55 26.04 -5.16
CA ALA A 223 -2.17 25.56 -5.27
C ALA A 223 -1.84 25.09 -6.68
N ASN A 224 -0.57 25.20 -7.08
CA ASN A 224 -0.06 24.65 -8.34
C ASN A 224 0.62 23.31 -8.12
N LEU A 225 -0.06 22.22 -8.48
CA LEU A 225 0.37 20.81 -8.41
C LEU A 225 0.55 20.20 -9.81
N SER A 226 0.82 21.00 -10.85
CA SER A 226 0.94 20.48 -12.21
C SER A 226 2.10 19.48 -12.33
N GLY A 227 1.83 18.32 -12.91
CA GLY A 227 2.83 17.26 -13.10
C GLY A 227 3.41 16.67 -11.80
N THR A 228 2.79 16.92 -10.65
CA THR A 228 3.21 16.36 -9.35
C THR A 228 2.96 14.84 -9.33
N ASN A 229 3.86 14.09 -8.70
CA ASN A 229 3.65 12.67 -8.41
C ASN A 229 2.89 12.55 -7.09
N LEU A 230 1.68 12.02 -7.11
CA LEU A 230 0.77 11.84 -5.99
C LEU A 230 0.27 10.38 -5.92
N ILE A 231 1.01 9.43 -6.49
CA ILE A 231 0.70 8.00 -6.45
C ILE A 231 0.42 7.59 -5.01
N GLU A 232 -0.74 6.96 -4.76
CA GLU A 232 -1.15 6.43 -3.45
C GLU A 232 -1.11 7.48 -2.31
N ALA A 233 -1.18 8.78 -2.62
CA ALA A 233 -1.26 9.82 -1.61
C ALA A 233 -2.61 9.80 -0.89
N ASN A 234 -2.62 10.10 0.41
CA ASN A 234 -3.86 10.27 1.17
C ASN A 234 -4.29 11.74 1.11
N LEU A 235 -5.28 12.04 0.29
CA LEU A 235 -5.93 13.35 0.11
C LEU A 235 -7.36 13.37 0.66
N ARG A 236 -7.69 12.45 1.59
CA ARG A 236 -9.04 12.36 2.15
C ARG A 236 -9.44 13.68 2.80
N ALA A 237 -10.63 14.18 2.47
CA ALA A 237 -11.16 15.46 2.95
C ALA A 237 -10.26 16.68 2.65
N ALA A 238 -9.34 16.58 1.68
CA ALA A 238 -8.52 17.71 1.25
C ALA A 238 -9.37 18.80 0.56
N ASP A 239 -8.95 20.05 0.71
CA ASP A 239 -9.50 21.19 -0.02
C ASP A 239 -8.63 21.48 -1.25
N LEU A 240 -9.09 21.05 -2.42
CA LEU A 240 -8.42 21.16 -3.72
C LEU A 240 -9.09 22.23 -4.60
N ARG A 241 -9.91 23.12 -4.02
CA ARG A 241 -10.65 24.11 -4.80
C ARG A 241 -9.72 24.96 -5.64
N ARG A 242 -10.00 25.06 -6.94
CA ARG A 242 -9.19 25.83 -7.92
C ARG A 242 -7.72 25.40 -8.01
N ALA A 243 -7.34 24.26 -7.44
CA ALA A 243 -5.98 23.74 -7.54
C ALA A 243 -5.68 23.33 -8.97
N ASN A 244 -4.43 23.52 -9.40
CA ASN A 244 -3.97 23.06 -10.71
C ASN A 244 -3.26 21.72 -10.58
N LEU A 245 -3.92 20.61 -10.93
CA LEU A 245 -3.38 19.25 -10.97
C LEU A 245 -3.15 18.75 -12.40
N SER A 246 -3.05 19.65 -13.38
CA SER A 246 -2.86 19.30 -14.79
C SER A 246 -1.69 18.33 -14.97
N GLY A 247 -1.94 17.18 -15.59
CA GLY A 247 -0.93 16.15 -15.85
C GLY A 247 -0.32 15.49 -14.61
N ALA A 248 -0.87 15.69 -13.41
CA ALA A 248 -0.39 15.02 -12.21
C ALA A 248 -0.71 13.51 -12.24
N ASN A 249 0.07 12.71 -11.50
CA ASN A 249 -0.19 11.29 -11.34
C ASN A 249 -0.78 10.99 -9.96
N LEU A 250 -2.08 10.70 -9.90
CA LEU A 250 -2.85 10.34 -8.71
C LEU A 250 -3.30 8.87 -8.74
N SER A 251 -2.57 7.98 -9.43
CA SER A 251 -2.96 6.57 -9.47
C SER A 251 -2.99 5.97 -8.06
N GLY A 252 -4.11 5.32 -7.71
CA GLY A 252 -4.31 4.73 -6.38
C GLY A 252 -4.48 5.73 -5.23
N ALA A 253 -4.50 7.04 -5.48
CA ALA A 253 -4.66 8.04 -4.42
C ALA A 253 -6.06 7.98 -3.78
N ASP A 254 -6.14 8.34 -2.50
CA ASP A 254 -7.40 8.44 -1.77
C ASP A 254 -7.87 9.90 -1.72
N LEU A 255 -8.88 10.26 -2.51
CA LEU A 255 -9.50 11.60 -2.52
C LEU A 255 -10.93 11.58 -1.95
N ARG A 256 -11.30 10.56 -1.17
CA ARG A 256 -12.65 10.47 -0.62
C ARG A 256 -13.01 11.73 0.17
N GLU A 257 -14.24 12.20 -0.01
CA GLU A 257 -14.80 13.36 0.70
C GLU A 257 -14.03 14.69 0.48
N SER A 258 -13.11 14.76 -0.50
CA SER A 258 -12.39 15.99 -0.84
C SER A 258 -13.24 17.00 -1.62
N ASP A 259 -12.82 18.26 -1.59
CA ASP A 259 -13.46 19.36 -2.33
C ASP A 259 -12.59 19.75 -3.53
N GLY A 260 -12.89 19.20 -4.70
CA GLY A 260 -12.20 19.45 -5.97
C GLY A 260 -12.90 20.48 -6.87
N ARG A 261 -13.77 21.35 -6.31
CA ARG A 261 -14.53 22.31 -7.12
C ARG A 261 -13.61 23.24 -7.90
N GLU A 262 -13.92 23.46 -9.17
CA GLU A 262 -13.14 24.30 -10.08
C GLU A 262 -11.66 23.86 -10.25
N ALA A 263 -11.28 22.64 -9.84
CA ALA A 263 -9.92 22.14 -9.99
C ALA A 263 -9.57 21.86 -11.46
N LYS A 264 -8.32 22.12 -11.85
CA LYS A 264 -7.80 21.79 -13.18
C LYS A 264 -7.18 20.40 -13.12
N LEU A 265 -7.87 19.41 -13.68
CA LEU A 265 -7.52 17.99 -13.69
C LEU A 265 -7.26 17.49 -15.12
N ASN A 266 -7.00 18.38 -16.08
CA ASN A 266 -6.81 17.98 -17.47
C ASN A 266 -5.55 17.10 -17.61
N GLY A 267 -5.72 15.93 -18.26
CA GLY A 267 -4.65 14.95 -18.46
C GLY A 267 -4.18 14.25 -17.18
N VAL A 268 -4.90 14.36 -16.06
CA VAL A 268 -4.52 13.71 -14.79
C VAL A 268 -4.64 12.19 -14.88
N ASN A 269 -3.73 11.45 -14.25
CA ASN A 269 -3.91 10.00 -14.09
C ASN A 269 -4.60 9.70 -12.76
N LEU A 270 -5.84 9.23 -12.80
CA LEU A 270 -6.65 8.83 -11.64
C LEU A 270 -6.95 7.32 -11.64
N SER A 271 -6.15 6.51 -12.35
CA SER A 271 -6.37 5.08 -12.43
C SER A 271 -6.39 4.44 -11.04
N SER A 272 -7.41 3.63 -10.74
CA SER A 272 -7.62 2.99 -9.42
C SER A 272 -7.71 3.95 -8.23
N ALA A 273 -7.92 5.26 -8.44
CA ALA A 273 -8.08 6.22 -7.36
C ALA A 273 -9.43 6.07 -6.64
N TYR A 274 -9.46 6.39 -5.34
CA TYR A 274 -10.69 6.39 -4.54
C TYR A 274 -11.31 7.79 -4.55
N LEU A 275 -12.38 7.98 -5.33
CA LEU A 275 -13.05 9.27 -5.52
C LEU A 275 -14.41 9.35 -4.80
N ALA A 276 -14.74 8.39 -3.94
CA ALA A 276 -16.08 8.35 -3.36
C ALA A 276 -16.42 9.61 -2.56
N GLY A 277 -17.51 10.29 -2.91
CA GLY A 277 -17.95 11.52 -2.24
C GLY A 277 -17.22 12.81 -2.62
N ILE A 278 -16.25 12.77 -3.55
CA ILE A 278 -15.55 13.99 -4.01
C ILE A 278 -16.52 14.99 -4.65
N ASP A 279 -16.26 16.29 -4.48
CA ASP A 279 -16.97 17.36 -5.20
C ASP A 279 -16.16 17.86 -6.39
N LEU A 280 -16.63 17.62 -7.61
CA LEU A 280 -15.98 17.98 -8.88
C LEU A 280 -16.77 19.02 -9.68
N ARG A 281 -17.69 19.76 -9.05
CA ARG A 281 -18.45 20.82 -9.73
C ARG A 281 -17.50 21.88 -10.33
N GLY A 282 -17.66 22.16 -11.62
CA GLY A 282 -16.78 23.05 -12.38
C GLY A 282 -15.34 22.57 -12.59
N ALA A 283 -15.00 21.33 -12.20
CA ALA A 283 -13.67 20.79 -12.45
C ALA A 283 -13.47 20.42 -13.93
N ASN A 284 -12.24 20.50 -14.42
CA ASN A 284 -11.89 20.11 -15.78
C ASN A 284 -11.08 18.81 -15.78
N LEU A 285 -11.70 17.67 -16.09
CA LEU A 285 -11.08 16.35 -16.23
C LEU A 285 -10.81 15.95 -17.68
N SER A 286 -10.77 16.91 -18.63
CA SER A 286 -10.52 16.59 -20.04
C SER A 286 -9.22 15.79 -20.21
N GLY A 287 -9.30 14.62 -20.86
CA GLY A 287 -8.15 13.72 -21.05
C GLY A 287 -7.67 13.00 -19.79
N ALA A 288 -8.40 13.06 -18.68
CA ALA A 288 -8.06 12.29 -17.48
C ALA A 288 -8.22 10.78 -17.68
N ASN A 289 -7.34 9.99 -17.06
CA ASN A 289 -7.48 8.53 -17.00
C ASN A 289 -8.25 8.12 -15.74
N LEU A 290 -9.49 7.64 -15.90
CA LEU A 290 -10.36 7.21 -14.80
C LEU A 290 -10.50 5.67 -14.70
N PHE A 291 -9.61 4.91 -15.35
CA PHE A 291 -9.67 3.45 -15.36
C PHE A 291 -9.72 2.87 -13.93
N LYS A 292 -10.75 2.08 -13.61
CA LYS A 292 -10.99 1.48 -12.28
C LYS A 292 -11.11 2.47 -11.11
N ALA A 293 -11.28 3.77 -11.35
CA ALA A 293 -11.52 4.72 -10.27
C ALA A 293 -12.86 4.45 -9.58
N ASP A 294 -12.92 4.62 -8.26
CA ASP A 294 -14.16 4.50 -7.48
C ASP A 294 -14.94 5.81 -7.50
N LEU A 295 -15.96 5.88 -8.35
CA LEU A 295 -16.75 7.09 -8.62
C LEU A 295 -18.04 7.21 -7.80
N ARG A 296 -18.24 6.34 -6.81
CA ARG A 296 -19.51 6.27 -6.08
C ARG A 296 -19.78 7.59 -5.34
N ARG A 297 -21.00 8.12 -5.46
CA ARG A 297 -21.45 9.33 -4.74
C ARG A 297 -20.60 10.59 -4.97
N LEU A 298 -19.79 10.64 -6.04
CA LEU A 298 -19.16 11.91 -6.40
C LEU A 298 -20.23 12.97 -6.72
N ARG A 299 -19.87 14.25 -6.72
CA ARG A 299 -20.77 15.35 -7.08
C ARG A 299 -20.22 16.08 -8.29
N TYR A 300 -21.05 16.32 -9.29
CA TYR A 300 -20.69 17.09 -10.48
C TYR A 300 -21.90 17.87 -11.00
N ASP A 301 -21.65 18.83 -11.90
CA ASP A 301 -22.70 19.62 -12.55
C ASP A 301 -22.41 19.76 -14.06
N HIS A 302 -23.24 20.54 -14.76
CA HIS A 302 -23.12 20.78 -16.20
C HIS A 302 -21.84 21.54 -16.61
N THR A 303 -21.09 22.08 -15.65
CA THR A 303 -19.82 22.78 -15.89
C THR A 303 -18.60 21.87 -15.71
N THR A 304 -18.79 20.66 -15.17
CA THR A 304 -17.73 19.65 -15.06
C THR A 304 -17.39 19.10 -16.45
N LEU A 305 -16.13 19.21 -16.86
CA LEU A 305 -15.64 18.66 -18.13
C LEU A 305 -15.07 17.26 -17.92
N TRP A 306 -15.50 16.30 -18.73
CA TRP A 306 -15.09 14.90 -18.64
C TRP A 306 -14.14 14.51 -19.78
N PRO A 307 -13.41 13.39 -19.66
CA PRO A 307 -12.67 12.83 -20.79
C PRO A 307 -13.60 12.52 -21.98
N GLU A 308 -13.06 12.63 -23.19
CA GLU A 308 -13.82 12.31 -24.41
C GLU A 308 -14.32 10.85 -24.35
N GLY A 309 -15.60 10.65 -24.67
CA GLY A 309 -16.25 9.33 -24.63
C GLY A 309 -16.56 8.79 -23.22
N PHE A 310 -16.22 9.53 -22.15
CA PHE A 310 -16.55 9.13 -20.79
C PHE A 310 -17.97 9.55 -20.39
N SER A 311 -18.74 8.63 -19.83
CA SER A 311 -20.07 8.90 -19.27
C SER A 311 -20.02 8.80 -17.75
N PRO A 312 -20.18 9.91 -17.00
CA PRO A 312 -20.19 9.86 -15.54
C PRO A 312 -21.43 9.13 -14.99
N PRO A 313 -21.35 8.55 -13.78
CA PRO A 313 -22.49 7.89 -13.15
C PRO A 313 -23.66 8.86 -12.91
N VAL A 314 -24.88 8.49 -13.31
CA VAL A 314 -26.07 9.37 -13.24
C VAL A 314 -26.47 9.68 -11.79
N ASP A 315 -26.24 8.75 -10.86
CA ASP A 315 -26.61 8.88 -9.44
C ASP A 315 -25.77 9.93 -8.68
N ALA A 316 -24.78 10.52 -9.34
CA ALA A 316 -23.84 11.48 -8.81
C ALA A 316 -24.13 12.95 -9.23
N GLN A 317 -25.18 13.18 -10.03
CA GLN A 317 -25.53 14.51 -10.50
C GLN A 317 -26.29 15.30 -9.44
N ILE A 318 -25.78 16.48 -9.07
CA ILE A 318 -26.57 17.48 -8.36
C ILE A 318 -27.14 18.40 -9.43
N LEU A 319 -28.48 18.43 -9.51
CA LEU A 319 -29.25 19.34 -10.39
C LEU A 319 -28.95 20.81 -10.06
#